data_AF-A0A4R2NHF5-F1
#
_entry.id   AF-A0A4R2NHF5-F1
#
_cell.length_a   1.000
_cell.length_b   1.000
_cell.length_c   1.000
_cell.angle_alpha   90.00
_cell.angle_beta   90.00
_cell.angle_gamma   90.00
#
_symmetry.space_group_name_H-M   'P 1'
#
loop_
_entity.id
_entity.type
_entity.pdbx_description
1 polymer ?
#
loop_
_entity_poly.entity_id
_entity_poly.type
_entity_poly.pdbx_seq_one_letter_code
_entity_poly.pdbx_strand_id
1 'polypeptide(L)' 'MFDPAQMQTRSQDLEDAWHDAGQFYWARAASWKSCSGIFEAGAEGLPLPRYRVQDIDTEEDWCRAEWLMRAMQLGKNP' A
#
# COMPACT_ATOMS: atom_id res chain seq x y z
N MET A 1 -13.43 1.15 -5.01
CA MET A 1 -14.16 2.38 -5.35
C MET A 1 -14.96 2.81 -4.14
N PHE A 2 -14.57 3.89 -3.46
CA PHE A 2 -15.21 4.28 -2.19
C PHE A 2 -16.42 5.21 -2.38
N ASP A 3 -16.53 5.86 -3.55
CA ASP A 3 -17.70 6.63 -3.97
C ASP A 3 -18.39 5.96 -5.17
N PRO A 4 -19.58 5.35 -4.98
CA PRO A 4 -20.34 4.74 -6.06
C PRO A 4 -20.75 5.72 -7.17
N ALA A 5 -20.90 7.02 -6.87
CA ALA A 5 -21.32 8.02 -7.85
C ALA A 5 -20.27 8.22 -8.97
N GLN A 6 -19.01 7.90 -8.67
CA GLN A 6 -17.89 8.07 -9.61
C GLN A 6 -17.68 6.86 -10.54
N MET A 7 -18.55 5.85 -10.52
CA MET A 7 -18.33 4.57 -11.22
C MET A 7 -18.06 4.70 -12.73
N GLN A 8 -18.60 5.73 -13.37
CA GLN A 8 -18.40 5.99 -14.81
C GLN A 8 -17.28 7.01 -15.10
N THR A 9 -16.65 7.55 -14.06
CA THR A 9 -15.56 8.51 -14.17
C THR A 9 -14.25 7.77 -14.42
N ARG A 10 -13.41 8.31 -15.30
CA ARG A 10 -12.08 7.71 -15.56
C ARG A 10 -11.21 7.93 -14.33
N SER A 11 -10.41 6.95 -13.97
CA SER A 11 -9.56 7.04 -12.77
C SER A 11 -8.53 8.16 -12.83
N GLN A 12 -8.14 8.64 -14.02
CA GLN A 12 -7.23 9.78 -14.18
C GLN A 12 -7.87 11.12 -13.84
N ASP A 13 -9.21 11.19 -13.85
CA ASP A 13 -9.97 12.40 -13.54
C ASP A 13 -10.41 12.42 -12.06
N LEU A 14 -10.11 11.35 -11.30
CA LEU A 14 -10.41 11.25 -9.88
C LEU A 14 -9.28 11.84 -9.03
N GLU A 15 -9.64 12.29 -7.83
CA GLU A 15 -8.66 12.65 -6.81
C GLU A 15 -7.84 11.42 -6.41
N ASP A 16 -6.53 11.63 -6.20
CA ASP A 16 -5.65 10.59 -5.72
C ASP A 16 -6.11 10.08 -4.35
N ALA A 17 -6.21 8.76 -4.24
CA ALA A 17 -6.59 8.10 -3.00
C ALA A 17 -5.48 7.16 -2.52
N TRP A 18 -5.39 7.00 -1.21
CA TRP A 18 -4.46 6.10 -0.56
C TRP A 18 -5.15 4.78 -0.22
N HIS A 19 -4.40 3.70 -0.27
CA HIS A 19 -4.77 2.44 0.35
C HIS A 19 -3.63 2.03 1.28
N ASP A 20 -3.96 1.22 2.28
CA ASP A 20 -2.95 0.63 3.13
C ASP A 20 -2.05 -0.32 2.32
N ALA A 21 -0.77 -0.36 2.68
CA ALA A 21 0.23 -1.17 1.99
C ALA A 21 0.45 -2.54 2.64
N GLY A 22 -0.13 -2.79 3.83
CA GLY A 22 0.00 -4.08 4.53
C GLY A 22 1.41 -4.43 5.03
N GLN A 23 2.42 -3.56 4.85
CA GLN A 23 3.82 -3.90 5.10
C GLN A 23 4.19 -3.88 6.58
N PHE A 24 3.99 -2.74 7.24
CA PHE A 24 4.37 -2.52 8.63
C PHE A 24 3.38 -1.61 9.32
N TYR A 25 3.03 -1.98 10.55
CA TYR A 25 2.32 -1.11 11.49
C TYR A 25 3.19 -0.96 12.73
N TRP A 26 3.45 0.28 13.13
CA TRP A 26 4.26 0.58 14.31
C TRP A 26 3.49 1.49 15.26
N ALA A 27 3.52 1.14 16.54
CA ALA A 27 2.95 1.94 17.60
C ALA A 27 3.69 1.68 18.91
N ARG A 28 3.47 2.54 19.92
CA ARG A 28 4.00 2.32 21.27
C ARG A 28 3.37 1.05 21.86
N ALA A 29 4.11 0.33 22.70
CA ALA A 29 3.60 -0.87 23.37
C ALA A 29 2.29 -0.63 24.13
N ALA A 30 2.10 0.57 24.71
CA ALA A 30 0.87 0.94 25.39
C ALA A 30 -0.36 0.96 24.45
N SER A 31 -0.18 1.41 23.19
CA SER A 31 -1.25 1.46 22.18
C SER A 31 -1.69 0.06 21.75
N TRP A 32 -0.75 -0.88 21.64
CA TRP A 32 -1.10 -2.28 21.38
C TRP A 32 -1.86 -2.90 22.57
N LYS A 33 -1.43 -2.60 23.80
CA LYS A 33 -2.08 -3.11 25.02
C LYS A 33 -3.49 -2.57 25.24
N SER A 34 -3.80 -1.37 24.76
CA SER A 34 -5.14 -0.80 24.83
C SER A 34 -6.09 -1.38 23.77
N CYS A 35 -5.63 -2.27 22.90
CA CYS A 35 -6.40 -2.80 21.77
C CYS A 35 -6.99 -1.70 20.88
N SER A 36 -6.30 -0.57 20.75
CA SER A 36 -6.69 0.51 19.84
C SER A 36 -6.57 0.03 18.40
N GLY A 37 -7.53 0.41 17.55
CA GLY A 37 -7.50 0.12 16.13
C GLY A 37 -6.30 0.78 15.42
N ILE A 38 -5.78 0.08 14.41
CA ILE A 38 -4.60 0.52 13.64
C ILE A 38 -4.88 1.80 12.84
N PHE A 39 -6.14 2.01 12.43
CA PHE A 39 -6.60 3.17 11.65
C PHE A 39 -7.48 4.12 12.48
N GLU A 40 -7.17 4.28 13.76
CA GLU A 40 -7.86 5.24 14.63
C GLU A 40 -7.30 6.67 14.52
N ALA A 41 -8.00 7.62 15.14
CA ALA A 41 -7.58 9.01 15.21
C ALA A 41 -6.15 9.13 15.80
N GLY A 42 -5.25 9.76 15.05
CA GLY A 42 -3.83 9.92 15.41
C GLY A 42 -2.90 8.86 14.80
N ALA A 43 -3.42 7.91 14.03
CA ALA A 43 -2.63 7.10 13.11
C ALA A 43 -2.22 7.94 11.89
N GLU A 44 -0.97 7.79 11.45
CA GLU A 44 -0.41 8.50 10.31
C GLU A 44 0.11 7.47 9.30
N GLY A 45 -0.22 7.65 8.03
CA GLY A 45 0.30 6.84 6.94
C GLY A 45 1.69 7.30 6.52
N LEU A 46 2.56 6.37 6.13
CA LEU A 46 3.83 6.69 5.47
C LEU A 46 3.65 6.50 3.95
N PRO A 47 3.71 7.57 3.14
CA PRO A 47 3.62 7.43 1.69
C PRO A 47 4.75 6.56 1.14
N LEU A 48 4.38 5.52 0.39
CA LEU A 48 5.32 4.62 -0.28
C LEU A 48 5.22 4.78 -1.81
N PRO A 49 6.34 4.65 -2.54
CA PRO A 49 6.29 4.52 -3.98
C PRO A 49 5.44 3.31 -4.37
N ARG A 50 4.45 3.49 -5.26
CA ARG A 50 3.47 2.44 -5.62
C ARG A 50 4.14 1.13 -6.07
N TYR A 51 5.27 1.21 -6.76
CA TYR A 51 6.01 0.04 -7.23
C TYR A 51 6.65 -0.80 -6.11
N ARG A 52 6.68 -0.31 -4.86
CA ARG A 52 7.16 -1.05 -3.69
C ARG A 52 6.03 -1.72 -2.90
N VAL A 53 4.78 -1.56 -3.30
CA VAL A 53 3.62 -2.10 -2.60
C VAL A 53 3.09 -3.29 -3.39
N GLN A 54 3.38 -4.49 -2.91
CA GLN A 54 2.92 -5.74 -3.53
C GLN A 54 2.67 -6.77 -2.41
N ASP A 55 1.39 -7.08 -2.19
CA ASP A 55 1.00 -8.21 -1.36
C ASP A 55 1.28 -9.51 -2.10
N ILE A 56 1.56 -10.57 -1.34
CA ILE A 56 1.85 -11.90 -1.85
C ILE A 56 0.87 -12.87 -1.20
N ASP A 57 -0.28 -13.03 -1.84
CA ASP A 57 -1.32 -13.98 -1.41
C ASP A 57 -1.25 -15.28 -2.22
N THR A 58 -0.72 -15.22 -3.44
CA THR A 58 -0.66 -16.33 -4.39
C THR A 58 0.73 -16.51 -5.01
N GLU A 59 0.94 -17.65 -5.68
CA GLU A 59 2.15 -17.91 -6.45
C GLU A 59 2.31 -16.95 -7.66
N GLU A 60 1.20 -16.47 -8.22
CA GLU A 60 1.24 -15.47 -9.30
C GLU A 60 1.80 -14.14 -8.77
N ASP A 61 1.40 -13.74 -7.55
CA ASP A 61 1.91 -12.52 -6.91
C ASP A 61 3.41 -12.62 -6.62
N TRP A 62 3.87 -13.80 -6.19
CA TRP A 62 5.29 -14.07 -6.02
C TRP A 62 6.06 -13.89 -7.34
N CYS A 63 5.59 -14.55 -8.41
CA CYS A 63 6.19 -14.41 -9.74
C CYS A 63 6.25 -12.94 -10.18
N ARG A 64 5.18 -12.17 -9.96
CA ARG A 64 5.12 -10.74 -10.28
C ARG A 64 6.14 -9.95 -9.46
N ALA A 65 6.24 -10.19 -8.15
CA ALA A 65 7.19 -9.52 -7.28
C ALA A 65 8.64 -9.77 -7.71
N GLU A 66 8.98 -10.99 -8.13
CA GLU A 66 10.31 -11.29 -8.67
C GLU A 66 10.64 -10.49 -9.94
N TRP A 67 9.68 -10.40 -10.87
CA TRP A 67 9.87 -9.62 -12.10
C TRP A 67 10.05 -8.13 -11.81
N LEU A 68 9.26 -7.57 -10.89
CA LEU A 68 9.39 -6.19 -10.45
C LEU A 68 10.77 -5.92 -9.83
N MET A 69 11.26 -6.82 -8.96
CA MET A 69 12.59 -6.70 -8.36
C MET A 69 13.70 -6.74 -9.41
N ARG A 70 13.64 -7.68 -10.37
CA ARG A 70 14.61 -7.76 -11.48
C ARG A 70 14.63 -6.47 -12.29
N ALA A 71 13.47 -5.92 -12.63
CA ALA A 71 13.37 -4.66 -13.36
C ALA A 71 13.96 -3.47 -12.57
N MET A 72 13.71 -3.40 -11.26
CA MET A 72 14.27 -2.36 -10.39
C MET A 72 15.80 -2.44 -10.29
N GLN A 73 16.37 -3.64 -10.29
CA GLN A 73 17.83 -3.83 -10.25
C GLN A 73 18.48 -3.37 -11.56
N LEU A 74 17.83 -3.58 -12.71
CA LEU A 74 18.32 -3.10 -14.00
C LEU A 74 18.27 -1.56 -14.12
N GLY A 75 17.25 -0.92 -13.53
CA GLY A 75 17.12 0.54 -13.53
C GLY A 75 18.09 1.27 -12.60
N LYS A 76 18.72 0.55 -11.66
CA LYS A 76 19.84 1.07 -10.87
C LYS A 76 21.13 0.93 -11.68
N ASN A 77 21.36 1.82 -12.64
CA ASN A 77 22.73 2.05 -13.09
C ASN A 77 23.56 2.56 -11.88
N PRO A 78 24.84 2.16 -11.75
CA PRO A 78 25.71 2.64 -10.68
C PRO A 78 25.84 4.16 -10.65
#